data_AF-A0A218YUI5-F1
#
_entry.id   AF-A0A218YUI5-F1
#
_cell.length_a   1.000
_cell.length_b   1.000
_cell.length_c   1.000
_cell.angle_alpha   90.00
_cell.angle_beta   90.00
_cell.angle_gamma   90.00
#
_symmetry.space_group_name_H-M   'P 1'
#
loop_
_entity.id
_entity.type
_entity.pdbx_description
1 polymer ?
#
loop_
_entity_poly.entity_id
_entity_poly.type
_entity_poly.pdbx_seq_one_letter_code
_entity_poly.pdbx_strand_id
1 'polypeptide(L)'
;MKTSVLVALATGVYVHGLGLQERQLTWTVGQTVETDSGRVIGHAARNNTQVSEYLGIPYGQAPIGDLRFAAPVKYTGNSLINATSFGPSCPVRRSSSSPITAQQLDAANVTSAGLLTLGVLSNTGANYSEDCLYLNVWTKPQTGDSKKAVLVWIYGGGFSAGSSSIPGYNGENLAGQEDVVVVSLNYRLSILGFPGGSATANVALLDQRLAVEWVRDNIAAFGGDPSRITLFGQSAGAAAIDLYSYAWTEDPIAAGFIPESGNAIGWALPNSKNFTATAWYNVSSSLGCGGASSDPETVLSCMRLQNSTALLDAIPETTGTASILGYFGPTEDDKIVFTNYPSRSAAKVPMLIGSNNYEVGLFRTQFGIAGAFFSDPFWDTFNLQSFTCPTGIRANLSVAAGNPTWRYRYFGVFPNLAISDEAGAWHAAELPMLFNTAPDSIPATEAQVSIGNYMRGAWAAFAKDPSNGLTKYGWPRYDTSQDSLVRLAYDNITGPNLINPYRYDADCVFVNVSSTDSTVATPELPDLGAGVTPTAGGSSATATPTSGSSSVPSTTSAGNPTAKIEAGIWVGLAAVVLAGSL
;
A
#
# COMPACT_ATOMS: atom_id res chain seq x y z
N MET A 1 21.43 43.51 -49.92
CA MET A 1 21.27 43.12 -48.51
C MET A 1 19.92 42.45 -48.29
N LYS A 2 19.78 41.15 -48.57
CA LYS A 2 18.61 40.32 -48.19
C LYS A 2 19.01 38.85 -48.19
N THR A 3 19.61 38.41 -47.09
CA THR A 3 19.76 37.00 -46.69
C THR A 3 20.41 37.01 -45.32
N SER A 4 19.73 36.46 -44.29
CA SER A 4 20.27 35.98 -43.00
C SER A 4 19.23 36.09 -41.86
N VAL A 5 18.02 35.54 -42.00
CA VAL A 5 17.16 35.21 -40.82
C VAL A 5 16.28 34.01 -41.20
N LEU A 6 16.86 32.80 -41.25
CA LEU A 6 16.06 31.56 -41.32
C LEU A 6 16.80 30.27 -40.90
N VAL A 7 17.98 30.36 -40.29
CA VAL A 7 18.80 29.16 -39.94
C VAL A 7 18.81 28.82 -38.44
N ALA A 8 18.22 29.64 -37.56
CA ALA A 8 18.32 29.41 -36.11
C ALA A 8 17.18 28.57 -35.48
N LEU A 9 16.12 28.23 -36.23
CA LEU A 9 14.97 27.46 -35.70
C LEU A 9 14.96 25.98 -36.13
N ALA A 10 15.75 25.61 -37.15
CA ALA A 10 15.84 24.21 -37.61
C ALA A 10 16.90 23.39 -36.85
N THR A 11 17.93 24.03 -36.30
CA THR A 11 19.02 23.35 -35.57
C THR A 11 18.64 22.96 -34.14
N GLY A 12 17.74 23.70 -33.48
CA GLY A 12 17.24 23.35 -32.14
C GLY A 12 16.34 22.11 -32.11
N VAL A 13 15.55 21.89 -33.16
CA VAL A 13 14.67 20.72 -33.28
C VAL A 13 15.45 19.47 -33.69
N TYR A 14 16.52 19.62 -34.49
CA TYR A 14 17.35 18.50 -34.94
C TYR A 14 18.26 17.94 -33.83
N VAL A 15 18.79 18.79 -32.95
CA VAL A 15 19.68 18.38 -31.84
C VAL A 15 18.90 17.66 -30.72
N HIS A 16 17.62 17.99 -30.49
CA HIS A 16 16.77 17.24 -29.56
C HIS A 16 16.20 15.94 -30.15
N GLY A 17 15.98 15.86 -31.47
CA GLY A 17 15.57 14.63 -32.14
C GLY A 17 16.66 13.56 -32.19
N LEU A 18 17.93 13.94 -32.38
CA LEU A 18 19.06 13.00 -32.46
C LEU A 18 19.36 12.31 -31.11
N GLY A 19 19.24 13.02 -29.98
CA GLY A 19 19.49 12.44 -28.65
C GLY A 19 18.43 11.42 -28.19
N LEU A 20 17.19 11.58 -28.65
CA LEU A 20 16.11 10.61 -28.40
C LEU A 20 16.26 9.36 -29.26
N GLN A 21 16.67 9.53 -30.52
CA GLN A 21 16.90 8.43 -31.46
C GLN A 21 18.14 7.61 -31.09
N GLU A 22 19.23 8.23 -30.62
CA GLU A 22 20.42 7.52 -30.12
C GLU A 22 20.17 6.76 -28.81
N ARG A 23 19.32 7.28 -27.90
CA ARG A 23 18.92 6.55 -26.67
C ARG A 23 17.95 5.39 -26.95
N GLN A 24 17.04 5.53 -27.92
CA GLN A 24 16.18 4.43 -28.34
C GLN A 24 16.96 3.27 -28.98
N LEU A 25 18.10 3.55 -29.61
CA LEU A 25 18.94 2.55 -30.26
C LEU A 25 19.89 1.81 -29.31
N THR A 26 19.96 2.18 -28.02
CA THR A 26 20.97 1.65 -27.07
C THR A 26 20.41 1.02 -25.79
N TRP A 27 19.11 1.14 -25.50
CA TRP A 27 18.53 0.48 -24.31
C TRP A 27 18.49 -1.04 -24.49
N THR A 28 19.27 -1.76 -23.69
CA THR A 28 19.24 -3.22 -23.61
C THR A 28 18.48 -3.65 -22.37
N VAL A 29 17.56 -4.62 -22.49
CA VAL A 29 16.84 -5.16 -21.33
C VAL A 29 17.84 -5.72 -20.32
N GLY A 30 17.74 -5.27 -19.07
CA GLY A 30 18.67 -5.67 -17.99
C GLY A 30 20.07 -5.06 -18.10
N GLN A 31 20.27 -4.00 -18.90
CA GLN A 31 21.56 -3.34 -19.03
C GLN A 31 22.13 -2.88 -17.68
N THR A 32 23.44 -2.78 -17.58
CA THR A 32 24.11 -2.21 -16.40
C THR A 32 23.78 -0.72 -16.24
N VAL A 33 23.40 -0.32 -15.03
CA VAL A 33 23.05 1.06 -14.66
C VAL A 33 24.01 1.57 -13.60
N GLU A 34 24.54 2.78 -13.78
CA GLU A 34 25.39 3.47 -12.80
C GLU A 34 24.50 4.18 -11.76
N THR A 35 24.78 3.97 -10.47
CA THR A 35 24.08 4.60 -9.36
C THR A 35 25.07 5.01 -8.27
N ASP A 36 24.64 5.85 -7.34
CA ASP A 36 25.38 6.20 -6.13
C ASP A 36 25.68 4.99 -5.22
N SER A 37 24.89 3.92 -5.34
CA SER A 37 25.14 2.65 -4.62
C SER A 37 26.18 1.77 -5.30
N GLY A 38 26.62 2.12 -6.51
CA GLY A 38 27.48 1.30 -7.36
C GLY A 38 26.80 0.90 -8.67
N ARG A 39 27.47 0.04 -9.43
CA ARG A 39 26.96 -0.43 -10.73
C ARG A 39 25.94 -1.53 -10.51
N VAL A 40 24.77 -1.42 -11.12
CA VAL A 40 23.66 -2.36 -10.95
C VAL A 40 23.44 -3.14 -12.24
N ILE A 41 23.53 -4.47 -12.18
CA ILE A 41 23.18 -5.36 -13.31
C ILE A 41 21.77 -5.90 -13.08
N GLY A 42 20.88 -5.70 -14.05
CA GLY A 42 19.53 -6.25 -14.04
C GLY A 42 19.38 -7.47 -14.95
N HIS A 43 18.13 -7.86 -15.18
CA HIS A 43 17.76 -8.92 -16.13
C HIS A 43 16.40 -8.63 -16.76
N ALA A 44 15.99 -9.46 -17.72
CA ALA A 44 14.63 -9.42 -18.25
C ALA A 44 13.64 -9.97 -17.22
N ALA A 45 12.45 -9.35 -17.12
CA ALA A 45 11.41 -9.82 -16.23
C ALA A 45 10.94 -11.22 -16.60
N ARG A 46 10.57 -12.00 -15.57
CA ARG A 46 10.26 -13.42 -15.75
C ARG A 46 9.06 -13.64 -16.67
N ASN A 47 8.01 -12.84 -16.52
CA ASN A 47 6.78 -13.00 -17.31
C ASN A 47 6.66 -11.95 -18.43
N ASN A 48 7.53 -10.93 -18.44
CA ASN A 48 7.58 -9.93 -19.50
C ASN A 48 9.02 -9.61 -19.91
N THR A 49 9.55 -10.33 -20.89
CA THR A 49 10.95 -10.22 -21.32
C THR A 49 11.34 -8.88 -21.93
N GLN A 50 10.38 -7.98 -22.18
CA GLN A 50 10.62 -6.61 -22.63
C GLN A 50 10.83 -5.61 -21.48
N VAL A 51 10.54 -6.03 -20.25
CA VAL A 51 10.74 -5.24 -19.03
C VAL A 51 12.07 -5.64 -18.41
N SER A 52 12.84 -4.64 -17.98
CA SER A 52 14.05 -4.81 -17.18
C SER A 52 13.69 -4.84 -15.70
N GLU A 53 14.21 -5.81 -14.98
CA GLU A 53 14.13 -5.92 -13.53
C GLU A 53 15.50 -5.68 -12.90
N TYR A 54 15.51 -4.89 -11.84
CA TYR A 54 16.66 -4.66 -10.97
C TYR A 54 16.18 -4.85 -9.53
N LEU A 55 16.44 -6.02 -8.97
CA LEU A 55 15.90 -6.45 -7.67
C LEU A 55 16.99 -6.42 -6.61
N GLY A 56 16.71 -5.92 -5.41
CA GLY A 56 17.65 -5.97 -4.29
C GLY A 56 18.80 -4.95 -4.37
N ILE A 57 18.53 -3.71 -4.76
CA ILE A 57 19.51 -2.61 -4.75
C ILE A 57 19.59 -2.00 -3.34
N PRO A 58 20.76 -1.98 -2.67
CA PRO A 58 20.87 -1.38 -1.34
C PRO A 58 20.75 0.14 -1.43
N TYR A 59 19.84 0.72 -0.66
CA TYR A 59 19.72 2.19 -0.52
C TYR A 59 20.21 2.68 0.85
N GLY A 60 20.23 1.80 1.86
CA GLY A 60 20.75 2.06 3.20
C GLY A 60 21.81 1.05 3.64
N GLN A 61 22.67 1.45 4.57
CA GLN A 61 23.53 0.52 5.31
C GLN A 61 22.68 -0.45 6.13
N ALA A 62 23.17 -1.68 6.29
CA ALA A 62 22.50 -2.70 7.11
C ALA A 62 22.25 -2.14 8.55
N PRO A 63 20.99 -2.06 9.02
CA PRO A 63 20.64 -1.48 10.32
C PRO A 63 20.89 -2.46 11.48
N ILE A 64 22.11 -2.99 11.55
CA ILE A 64 22.59 -3.96 12.55
C ILE A 64 23.58 -3.31 13.53
N GLY A 65 23.83 -3.98 14.66
CA GLY A 65 24.73 -3.48 15.70
C GLY A 65 24.30 -2.09 16.18
N ASP A 66 25.20 -1.11 16.11
CA ASP A 66 24.93 0.26 16.53
C ASP A 66 23.88 0.98 15.67
N LEU A 67 23.68 0.52 14.42
CA LEU A 67 22.65 1.05 13.53
C LEU A 67 21.26 0.46 13.82
N ARG A 68 21.15 -0.58 14.67
CA ARG A 68 19.86 -1.06 15.13
C ARG A 68 19.17 0.04 15.97
N PHE A 69 17.90 0.29 15.65
CA PHE A 69 17.07 1.36 16.22
C PHE A 69 17.54 2.79 15.93
N ALA A 70 18.58 2.97 15.12
CA ALA A 70 19.06 4.29 14.71
C ALA A 70 18.41 4.72 13.39
N ALA A 71 18.46 6.02 13.10
CA ALA A 71 18.14 6.54 11.77
C ALA A 71 18.99 5.83 10.70
N PRO A 72 18.44 5.54 9.51
CA PRO A 72 19.17 4.86 8.47
C PRO A 72 20.30 5.74 7.93
N VAL A 73 21.36 5.08 7.48
CA VAL A 73 22.53 5.73 6.87
C VAL A 73 22.54 5.35 5.39
N LYS A 74 22.75 6.34 4.50
CA LYS A 74 22.88 6.09 3.05
C LYS A 74 23.92 5.00 2.78
N TYR A 75 23.60 4.05 1.92
CA TYR A 75 24.57 3.06 1.47
C TYR A 75 25.71 3.76 0.71
N THR A 76 26.95 3.46 1.08
CA THR A 76 28.16 3.99 0.42
C THR A 76 29.02 2.81 -0.01
N GLY A 77 28.87 2.39 -1.25
CA GLY A 77 29.64 1.31 -1.86
C GLY A 77 29.86 1.60 -3.34
N ASN A 78 30.84 0.92 -3.93
CA ASN A 78 31.16 1.00 -5.35
C ASN A 78 31.26 -0.37 -6.01
N SER A 79 30.87 -1.43 -5.28
CA SER A 79 30.87 -2.79 -5.78
C SER A 79 29.82 -2.97 -6.88
N LEU A 80 30.01 -4.00 -7.68
CA LEU A 80 29.01 -4.45 -8.64
C LEU A 80 27.84 -5.09 -7.88
N ILE A 81 26.63 -4.57 -8.07
CA ILE A 81 25.39 -5.07 -7.50
C ILE A 81 24.74 -6.00 -8.54
N ASN A 82 24.65 -7.29 -8.20
CA ASN A 82 23.90 -8.27 -8.98
C ASN A 82 22.42 -8.21 -8.59
N ALA A 83 21.64 -7.37 -9.27
CA ALA A 83 20.27 -7.09 -8.93
C ALA A 83 19.28 -8.06 -9.60
N THR A 84 19.54 -9.36 -9.47
CA THR A 84 18.75 -10.45 -10.10
C THR A 84 17.82 -11.18 -9.15
N SER A 85 17.77 -10.76 -7.90
CA SER A 85 16.91 -11.36 -6.87
C SER A 85 16.55 -10.30 -5.84
N PHE A 86 15.33 -10.38 -5.31
CA PHE A 86 14.92 -9.50 -4.23
C PHE A 86 15.89 -9.56 -3.05
N GLY A 87 16.13 -8.40 -2.43
CA GLY A 87 16.76 -8.34 -1.12
C GLY A 87 15.92 -9.06 -0.06
N PRO A 88 16.50 -9.46 1.08
CA PRO A 88 15.76 -10.08 2.16
C PRO A 88 14.69 -9.14 2.72
N SER A 89 13.58 -9.71 3.16
CA SER A 89 12.52 -9.01 3.89
C SER A 89 13.00 -8.59 5.27
N CYS A 90 12.52 -7.45 5.77
CA CYS A 90 12.83 -7.03 7.14
C CYS A 90 12.19 -8.00 8.16
N PRO A 91 12.84 -8.24 9.32
CA PRO A 91 12.36 -9.26 10.26
C PRO A 91 11.02 -8.86 10.85
N VAL A 92 10.13 -9.85 10.93
CA VAL A 92 8.81 -9.76 11.56
C VAL A 92 8.63 -10.95 12.48
N ARG A 93 7.75 -10.83 13.47
CA ARG A 93 7.46 -11.95 14.38
C ARG A 93 6.95 -13.13 13.55
N ARG A 94 7.66 -14.25 13.61
CA ARG A 94 7.23 -15.48 12.95
C ARG A 94 6.22 -16.15 13.86
N SER A 95 4.96 -16.23 13.45
CA SER A 95 4.00 -17.03 14.19
C SER A 95 4.47 -18.50 14.20
N SER A 96 4.60 -19.07 15.39
CA SER A 96 4.74 -20.52 15.58
C SER A 96 3.36 -21.17 15.45
N SER A 97 2.73 -21.10 14.28
CA SER A 97 1.39 -21.63 14.07
C SER A 97 1.42 -23.07 13.62
N SER A 98 0.54 -23.90 14.20
CA SER A 98 0.03 -25.10 13.54
C SER A 98 -0.53 -24.74 12.16
N PRO A 99 -0.44 -25.62 11.16
CA PRO A 99 -1.07 -25.39 9.86
C PRO A 99 -2.56 -25.06 10.02
N ILE A 100 -3.05 -24.06 9.28
CA ILE A 100 -4.49 -23.75 9.24
C ILE A 100 -5.24 -25.01 8.82
N THR A 101 -6.22 -25.43 9.62
CA THR A 101 -7.00 -26.63 9.35
C THR A 101 -8.12 -26.36 8.34
N ALA A 102 -8.57 -27.41 7.64
CA ALA A 102 -9.74 -27.32 6.77
C ALA A 102 -10.99 -26.81 7.52
N GLN A 103 -11.16 -27.23 8.79
CA GLN A 103 -12.26 -26.77 9.63
C GLN A 103 -12.23 -25.25 9.87
N GLN A 104 -11.06 -24.65 10.04
CA GLN A 104 -10.93 -23.20 10.21
C GLN A 104 -11.24 -22.46 8.91
N LEU A 105 -10.81 -22.99 7.76
CA LEU A 105 -11.12 -22.42 6.45
C LEU A 105 -12.63 -22.48 6.18
N ASP A 106 -13.26 -23.63 6.47
CA ASP A 106 -14.70 -23.83 6.33
C ASP A 106 -15.48 -22.90 7.26
N ALA A 107 -15.06 -22.76 8.52
CA ALA A 107 -15.71 -21.86 9.50
C ALA A 107 -15.64 -20.38 9.10
N ALA A 108 -14.61 -20.01 8.32
CA ALA A 108 -14.40 -18.66 7.81
C ALA A 108 -14.94 -18.44 6.39
N ASN A 109 -15.62 -19.44 5.81
CA ASN A 109 -16.12 -19.44 4.44
C ASN A 109 -15.04 -19.07 3.40
N VAL A 110 -13.78 -19.50 3.61
CA VAL A 110 -12.68 -19.18 2.69
C VAL A 110 -12.86 -19.96 1.39
N THR A 111 -12.87 -19.27 0.25
CA THR A 111 -13.00 -19.93 -1.04
C THR A 111 -11.65 -20.50 -1.51
N SER A 112 -11.67 -21.43 -2.47
CA SER A 112 -10.44 -21.88 -3.14
C SER A 112 -9.71 -20.75 -3.87
N ALA A 113 -10.46 -19.79 -4.45
CA ALA A 113 -9.89 -18.58 -5.04
C ALA A 113 -9.19 -17.73 -3.98
N GLY A 114 -9.77 -17.69 -2.78
CA GLY A 114 -9.25 -16.97 -1.63
C GLY A 114 -7.90 -17.48 -1.16
N LEU A 115 -7.72 -18.79 -1.07
CA LEU A 115 -6.43 -19.39 -0.72
C LEU A 115 -5.31 -18.94 -1.68
N LEU A 116 -5.61 -18.88 -2.98
CA LEU A 116 -4.65 -18.48 -4.00
C LEU A 116 -4.41 -16.97 -3.99
N THR A 117 -5.46 -16.18 -3.82
CA THR A 117 -5.37 -14.71 -3.76
C THR A 117 -4.59 -14.24 -2.54
N LEU A 118 -4.91 -14.77 -1.37
CA LEU A 118 -4.17 -14.53 -0.14
C LEU A 118 -2.74 -15.08 -0.25
N GLY A 119 -2.54 -16.19 -0.97
CA GLY A 119 -1.22 -16.75 -1.28
C GLY A 119 -0.35 -15.81 -2.11
N VAL A 120 -0.87 -15.19 -3.17
CA VAL A 120 -0.11 -14.21 -3.98
C VAL A 120 0.19 -12.94 -3.21
N LEU A 121 -0.74 -12.52 -2.35
CA LEU A 121 -0.52 -11.40 -1.44
C LEU A 121 0.36 -11.77 -0.24
N SER A 122 0.72 -13.04 -0.06
CA SER A 122 1.58 -13.52 1.02
C SER A 122 3.07 -13.41 0.71
N ASN A 123 3.89 -13.34 1.76
CA ASN A 123 5.35 -13.41 1.67
C ASN A 123 5.87 -14.81 2.05
N THR A 124 5.20 -15.86 1.55
CA THR A 124 5.54 -17.25 1.88
C THR A 124 6.93 -17.62 1.37
N GLY A 125 7.73 -18.25 2.25
CA GLY A 125 9.10 -18.64 1.93
C GLY A 125 10.11 -17.49 1.93
N ALA A 126 9.72 -16.30 2.41
CA ALA A 126 10.61 -15.16 2.45
C ALA A 126 11.87 -15.40 3.29
N ASN A 127 12.98 -14.87 2.76
CA ASN A 127 14.24 -14.77 3.47
C ASN A 127 14.22 -13.50 4.33
N TYR A 128 14.41 -13.64 5.64
CA TYR A 128 14.38 -12.53 6.58
C TYR A 128 15.79 -12.18 7.07
N SER A 129 16.12 -10.90 7.09
CA SER A 129 17.40 -10.39 7.60
C SER A 129 17.21 -8.97 8.12
N GLU A 130 17.96 -8.56 9.14
CA GLU A 130 18.02 -7.13 9.54
C GLU A 130 18.70 -6.27 8.48
N ASP A 131 19.64 -6.84 7.72
CA ASP A 131 20.14 -6.23 6.49
C ASP A 131 19.05 -6.31 5.43
N CYS A 132 18.09 -5.37 5.44
CA CYS A 132 16.89 -5.40 4.59
C CYS A 132 16.58 -4.09 3.86
N LEU A 133 17.44 -3.06 3.94
CA LEU A 133 17.19 -1.74 3.33
C LEU A 133 17.53 -1.75 1.83
N TYR A 134 16.70 -2.48 1.08
CA TYR A 134 16.79 -2.68 -0.35
C TYR A 134 15.55 -2.15 -1.08
N LEU A 135 15.74 -1.77 -2.34
CA LEU A 135 14.66 -1.41 -3.27
C LEU A 135 14.80 -2.17 -4.59
N ASN A 136 13.73 -2.13 -5.38
CA ASN A 136 13.62 -2.82 -6.66
C ASN A 136 13.10 -1.86 -7.72
N VAL A 137 13.55 -2.00 -8.97
CA VAL A 137 13.16 -1.13 -10.09
C VAL A 137 12.71 -1.97 -11.29
N TRP A 138 11.55 -1.63 -11.85
CA TRP A 138 11.05 -2.14 -13.12
C TRP A 138 10.93 -1.01 -14.14
N THR A 139 11.49 -1.23 -15.32
CA THR A 139 11.47 -0.23 -16.41
C THR A 139 11.57 -0.93 -17.76
N LYS A 140 11.02 -0.31 -18.81
CA LYS A 140 11.10 -0.80 -20.19
C LYS A 140 11.69 0.29 -21.10
N PRO A 141 12.11 -0.03 -22.35
CA PRO A 141 12.61 0.97 -23.28
C PRO A 141 11.71 2.21 -23.39
N GLN A 142 12.32 3.36 -23.62
CA GLN A 142 11.63 4.65 -23.71
C GLN A 142 10.91 4.74 -25.07
N THR A 143 9.65 4.31 -25.13
CA THR A 143 8.84 4.39 -26.36
C THR A 143 7.88 5.58 -26.37
N GLY A 144 7.67 6.22 -25.21
CA GLY A 144 6.87 7.44 -25.04
C GLY A 144 7.69 8.61 -24.52
N ASP A 145 7.53 8.96 -23.23
CA ASP A 145 8.20 10.11 -22.64
C ASP A 145 9.74 9.93 -22.65
N SER A 146 10.47 11.05 -22.77
CA SER A 146 11.95 11.03 -22.78
C SER A 146 12.57 10.65 -21.43
N LYS A 147 11.83 10.87 -20.34
CA LYS A 147 12.06 10.38 -18.98
C LYS A 147 10.70 10.04 -18.41
N LYS A 148 10.48 8.84 -17.87
CA LYS A 148 9.15 8.38 -17.44
C LYS A 148 8.77 8.88 -16.05
N ALA A 149 7.47 9.05 -15.82
CA ALA A 149 6.98 9.19 -14.44
C ALA A 149 7.34 7.96 -13.60
N VAL A 150 7.55 8.17 -12.30
CA VAL A 150 8.03 7.16 -11.37
C VAL A 150 6.96 6.89 -10.32
N LEU A 151 6.49 5.65 -10.23
CA LEU A 151 5.59 5.17 -9.18
C LEU A 151 6.41 4.43 -8.13
N VAL A 152 6.43 4.93 -6.89
CA VAL A 152 7.18 4.35 -5.76
C VAL A 152 6.22 3.69 -4.78
N TRP A 153 6.23 2.36 -4.76
CA TRP A 153 5.38 1.51 -3.94
C TRP A 153 5.90 1.41 -2.51
N ILE A 154 5.04 1.74 -1.55
CA ILE A 154 5.23 1.51 -0.12
C ILE A 154 4.16 0.51 0.35
N TYR A 155 4.60 -0.69 0.72
CA TYR A 155 3.68 -1.76 1.13
C TYR A 155 2.99 -1.50 2.47
N GLY A 156 1.85 -2.14 2.69
CA GLY A 156 1.12 -2.17 3.96
C GLY A 156 1.49 -3.34 4.88
N GLY A 157 0.58 -3.72 5.78
CA GLY A 157 0.82 -4.79 6.77
C GLY A 157 0.93 -4.30 8.21
N GLY A 158 0.17 -3.25 8.55
CA GLY A 158 0.04 -2.77 9.92
C GLY A 158 1.36 -2.35 10.59
N PHE A 159 2.37 -1.97 9.80
CA PHE A 159 3.73 -1.68 10.26
C PHE A 159 4.47 -2.85 10.94
N SER A 160 3.87 -4.04 11.00
CA SER A 160 4.41 -5.23 11.68
C SER A 160 4.58 -6.43 10.75
N ALA A 161 4.13 -6.32 9.50
CA ALA A 161 4.27 -7.31 8.44
C ALA A 161 4.45 -6.60 7.08
N GLY A 162 4.79 -7.37 6.04
CA GLY A 162 4.95 -6.87 4.67
C GLY A 162 6.36 -7.05 4.11
N SER A 163 6.50 -6.87 2.79
CA SER A 163 7.76 -6.88 2.06
C SER A 163 7.54 -6.35 0.64
N SER A 164 8.58 -5.74 0.06
CA SER A 164 8.61 -5.39 -1.37
C SER A 164 8.71 -6.61 -2.29
N SER A 165 9.03 -7.79 -1.74
CA SER A 165 9.15 -9.07 -2.46
C SER A 165 7.84 -9.87 -2.56
N ILE A 166 6.73 -9.35 -2.02
CA ILE A 166 5.43 -10.04 -2.11
C ILE A 166 5.02 -10.15 -3.59
N PRO A 167 4.70 -11.36 -4.10
CA PRO A 167 4.40 -11.55 -5.53
C PRO A 167 3.28 -10.67 -6.06
N GLY A 168 2.27 -10.38 -5.21
CA GLY A 168 1.16 -9.50 -5.55
C GLY A 168 1.56 -8.06 -5.91
N TYR A 169 2.75 -7.61 -5.54
CA TYR A 169 3.25 -6.24 -5.80
C TYR A 169 4.33 -6.20 -6.88
N ASN A 170 4.47 -7.27 -7.68
CA ASN A 170 5.46 -7.29 -8.75
C ASN A 170 5.17 -6.18 -9.79
N GLY A 171 6.10 -5.23 -9.91
CA GLY A 171 5.97 -4.07 -10.80
C GLY A 171 6.09 -4.37 -12.29
N GLU A 172 6.42 -5.60 -12.70
CA GLU A 172 6.70 -5.96 -14.10
C GLU A 172 5.52 -5.62 -15.03
N ASN A 173 4.28 -5.89 -14.59
CA ASN A 173 3.10 -5.67 -15.42
C ASN A 173 2.73 -4.20 -15.51
N LEU A 174 2.83 -3.46 -14.40
CA LEU A 174 2.52 -2.04 -14.38
C LEU A 174 3.52 -1.26 -15.24
N ALA A 175 4.82 -1.53 -15.11
CA ALA A 175 5.86 -0.97 -15.98
C ALA A 175 5.76 -1.48 -17.44
N GLY A 176 5.29 -2.72 -17.63
CA GLY A 176 5.12 -3.35 -18.93
C GLY A 176 3.96 -2.79 -19.74
N GLN A 177 2.84 -2.47 -19.08
CA GLN A 177 1.62 -2.01 -19.72
C GLN A 177 1.58 -0.48 -19.82
N GLU A 178 2.07 0.22 -18.80
CA GLU A 178 2.09 1.67 -18.75
C GLU A 178 3.49 2.24 -19.02
N ASP A 179 3.55 3.45 -19.55
CA ASP A 179 4.83 4.13 -19.80
C ASP A 179 5.35 4.83 -18.54
N VAL A 180 5.73 4.03 -17.54
CA VAL A 180 6.20 4.45 -16.21
C VAL A 180 7.41 3.62 -15.75
N VAL A 181 8.14 4.14 -14.77
CA VAL A 181 9.08 3.35 -13.96
C VAL A 181 8.39 2.99 -12.65
N VAL A 182 8.48 1.74 -12.22
CA VAL A 182 7.96 1.29 -10.93
C VAL A 182 9.12 1.00 -10.00
N VAL A 183 9.05 1.50 -8.78
CA VAL A 183 10.01 1.23 -7.71
C VAL A 183 9.23 0.62 -6.54
N SER A 184 9.79 -0.36 -5.85
CA SER A 184 9.31 -0.81 -4.53
C SER A 184 10.45 -0.84 -3.54
N LEU A 185 10.17 -0.65 -2.25
CA LEU A 185 11.19 -0.58 -1.21
C LEU A 185 10.79 -1.35 0.04
N ASN A 186 11.78 -1.93 0.72
CA ASN A 186 11.66 -2.38 2.09
C ASN A 186 11.81 -1.21 3.06
N TYR A 187 11.24 -1.36 4.26
CA TYR A 187 11.47 -0.49 5.40
C TYR A 187 11.34 -1.32 6.69
N ARG A 188 12.03 -0.94 7.77
CA ARG A 188 12.00 -1.71 9.03
C ARG A 188 10.58 -1.77 9.60
N LEU A 189 10.26 -2.87 10.27
CA LEU A 189 8.93 -3.16 10.79
C LEU A 189 8.96 -3.39 12.31
N SER A 190 7.79 -3.32 12.94
CA SER A 190 7.57 -3.61 14.36
C SER A 190 8.57 -2.86 15.26
N ILE A 191 9.02 -3.49 16.35
CA ILE A 191 9.97 -2.89 17.31
C ILE A 191 11.30 -2.46 16.65
N LEU A 192 11.70 -3.06 15.53
CA LEU A 192 12.94 -2.72 14.82
C LEU A 192 12.82 -1.40 14.03
N GLY A 193 11.61 -1.07 13.56
CA GLY A 193 11.32 0.14 12.79
C GLY A 193 10.66 1.26 13.60
N PHE A 194 9.98 0.90 14.68
CA PHE A 194 9.22 1.80 15.54
C PHE A 194 9.52 1.55 17.02
N PRO A 195 10.79 1.68 17.45
CA PRO A 195 11.15 1.45 18.85
C PRO A 195 10.60 2.57 19.74
N GLY A 196 10.60 2.33 21.06
CA GLY A 196 10.14 3.28 22.07
C GLY A 196 11.21 3.62 23.10
N GLY A 197 10.81 4.34 24.15
CA GLY A 197 11.70 4.71 25.25
C GLY A 197 12.77 5.72 24.79
N SER A 198 14.05 5.38 25.01
CA SER A 198 15.21 6.20 24.62
C SER A 198 15.63 6.02 23.16
N ALA A 199 15.11 5.01 22.47
CA ALA A 199 15.43 4.82 21.05
C ALA A 199 14.83 5.95 20.20
N THR A 200 15.44 6.19 19.03
CA THR A 200 14.86 7.13 18.06
C THR A 200 13.56 6.53 17.52
N ALA A 201 12.43 7.18 17.77
CA ALA A 201 11.14 6.76 17.24
C ALA A 201 11.11 6.88 15.70
N ASN A 202 10.17 6.16 15.08
CA ASN A 202 9.82 6.32 13.65
C ASN A 202 10.97 6.12 12.65
N VAL A 203 12.01 5.37 12.99
CA VAL A 203 13.16 5.14 12.09
C VAL A 203 12.77 4.45 10.79
N ALA A 204 11.67 3.67 10.78
CA ALA A 204 11.06 3.13 9.57
C ALA A 204 10.55 4.20 8.58
N LEU A 205 10.01 5.33 9.08
CA LEU A 205 9.61 6.45 8.21
C LEU A 205 10.85 7.16 7.63
N LEU A 206 11.95 7.17 8.37
CA LEU A 206 13.24 7.63 7.86
C LEU A 206 13.82 6.66 6.83
N ASP A 207 13.59 5.34 6.95
CA ASP A 207 13.99 4.36 5.92
C ASP A 207 13.29 4.67 4.59
N GLN A 208 11.99 4.94 4.64
CA GLN A 208 11.20 5.32 3.47
C GLN A 208 11.71 6.64 2.87
N ARG A 209 11.99 7.65 3.70
CA ARG A 209 12.56 8.91 3.25
C ARG A 209 13.91 8.72 2.55
N LEU A 210 14.82 7.93 3.11
CA LEU A 210 16.12 7.64 2.51
C LEU A 210 15.97 6.91 1.17
N ALA A 211 15.02 5.98 1.05
CA ALA A 211 14.73 5.32 -0.23
C ALA A 211 14.19 6.31 -1.28
N VAL A 212 13.31 7.24 -0.89
CA VAL A 212 12.80 8.29 -1.79
C VAL A 212 13.92 9.26 -2.24
N GLU A 213 14.86 9.60 -1.35
CA GLU A 213 16.07 10.35 -1.69
C GLU A 213 16.95 9.58 -2.68
N TRP A 214 17.13 8.27 -2.47
CA TRP A 214 17.83 7.41 -3.42
C TRP A 214 17.15 7.42 -4.80
N VAL A 215 15.83 7.33 -4.85
CA VAL A 215 15.06 7.39 -6.11
C VAL A 215 15.29 8.73 -6.80
N ARG A 216 15.16 9.86 -6.09
CA ARG A 216 15.44 11.20 -6.63
C ARG A 216 16.83 11.29 -7.26
N ASP A 217 17.83 10.75 -6.59
CA ASP A 217 19.22 10.88 -6.99
C ASP A 217 19.59 9.93 -8.16
N ASN A 218 18.93 8.77 -8.28
CA ASN A 218 19.38 7.69 -9.17
C ASN A 218 18.40 7.31 -10.30
N ILE A 219 17.10 7.61 -10.17
CA ILE A 219 16.09 7.03 -11.08
C ILE A 219 16.24 7.49 -12.54
N ALA A 220 16.90 8.63 -12.77
CA ALA A 220 17.24 9.12 -14.10
C ALA A 220 18.11 8.12 -14.90
N ALA A 221 18.97 7.35 -14.22
CA ALA A 221 19.80 6.33 -14.85
C ALA A 221 18.99 5.11 -15.33
N PHE A 222 17.83 4.86 -14.71
CA PHE A 222 16.86 3.84 -15.11
C PHE A 222 15.82 4.37 -16.12
N GLY A 223 15.97 5.63 -16.56
CA GLY A 223 15.07 6.30 -17.49
C GLY A 223 13.83 6.93 -16.84
N GLY A 224 13.81 7.08 -15.52
CA GLY A 224 12.78 7.82 -14.80
C GLY A 224 13.04 9.33 -14.77
N ASP A 225 12.01 10.09 -14.40
CA ASP A 225 12.06 11.53 -14.19
C ASP A 225 12.03 11.83 -12.69
N PRO A 226 13.13 12.32 -12.09
CA PRO A 226 13.18 12.61 -10.66
C PRO A 226 12.25 13.77 -10.25
N SER A 227 11.70 14.53 -11.21
CA SER A 227 10.70 15.57 -10.93
C SER A 227 9.25 15.06 -10.98
N ARG A 228 9.02 13.80 -11.37
CA ARG A 228 7.69 13.17 -11.48
C ARG A 228 7.62 11.87 -10.67
N ILE A 229 8.07 11.95 -9.42
CA ILE A 229 7.98 10.85 -8.44
C ILE A 229 6.61 10.90 -7.77
N THR A 230 5.85 9.81 -7.85
CA THR A 230 4.57 9.65 -7.15
C THR A 230 4.71 8.52 -6.14
N LEU A 231 4.44 8.79 -4.87
CA LEU A 231 4.40 7.74 -3.85
C LEU A 231 2.99 7.13 -3.85
N PHE A 232 2.91 5.81 -3.95
CA PHE A 232 1.65 5.07 -3.84
C PHE A 232 1.82 3.88 -2.92
N GLY A 233 0.76 3.51 -2.20
CA GLY A 233 0.85 2.53 -1.15
C GLY A 233 -0.51 2.23 -0.58
N GLN A 234 -0.61 1.09 0.09
CA GLN A 234 -1.87 0.57 0.61
C GLN A 234 -1.82 0.37 2.13
N SER A 235 -2.93 0.59 2.83
CA SER A 235 -3.05 0.36 4.27
C SER A 235 -2.00 1.14 5.08
N ALA A 236 -1.18 0.47 5.90
CA ALA A 236 -0.06 1.08 6.61
C ALA A 236 0.92 1.82 5.68
N GLY A 237 1.11 1.36 4.44
CA GLY A 237 1.94 2.06 3.44
C GLY A 237 1.30 3.36 2.98
N ALA A 238 -0.03 3.36 2.79
CA ALA A 238 -0.81 4.57 2.52
C ALA A 238 -0.77 5.56 3.69
N ALA A 239 -0.90 5.06 4.92
CA ALA A 239 -0.74 5.87 6.12
C ALA A 239 0.67 6.47 6.19
N ALA A 240 1.72 5.70 5.86
CA ALA A 240 3.08 6.21 5.82
C ALA A 240 3.29 7.32 4.77
N ILE A 241 2.66 7.20 3.59
CA ILE A 241 2.66 8.26 2.57
C ILE A 241 1.94 9.51 3.06
N ASP A 242 0.81 9.35 3.76
CA ASP A 242 0.11 10.52 4.27
C ASP A 242 0.89 11.19 5.40
N LEU A 243 1.49 10.43 6.32
CA LEU A 243 2.44 10.93 7.33
C LEU A 243 3.61 11.67 6.66
N TYR A 244 4.16 11.11 5.59
CA TYR A 244 5.21 11.74 4.79
C TYR A 244 4.79 13.13 4.29
N SER A 245 3.55 13.28 3.83
CA SER A 245 3.03 14.56 3.35
C SER A 245 3.02 15.67 4.42
N TYR A 246 2.98 15.31 5.71
CA TYR A 246 3.05 16.28 6.81
C TYR A 246 4.45 16.47 7.38
N ALA A 247 5.33 15.45 7.27
CA ALA A 247 6.69 15.50 7.82
C ALA A 247 7.65 16.31 6.93
N TRP A 248 7.48 16.26 5.60
CA TRP A 248 8.38 16.88 4.64
C TRP A 248 7.67 17.94 3.77
N THR A 249 7.02 18.91 4.40
CA THR A 249 6.24 19.95 3.69
C THR A 249 7.09 20.86 2.80
N GLU A 250 8.32 21.15 3.22
CA GLU A 250 9.24 22.06 2.52
C GLU A 250 10.08 21.37 1.44
N ASP A 251 10.27 20.05 1.55
CA ASP A 251 10.99 19.23 0.57
C ASP A 251 10.29 17.89 0.38
N PRO A 252 9.11 17.86 -0.27
CA PRO A 252 8.34 16.63 -0.39
C PRO A 252 9.00 15.59 -1.29
N ILE A 253 9.94 15.95 -2.19
CA ILE A 253 10.48 15.14 -3.30
C ILE A 253 9.42 14.62 -4.28
N ALA A 254 8.32 14.07 -3.78
CA ALA A 254 7.16 13.60 -4.50
C ALA A 254 6.41 14.76 -5.18
N ALA A 255 6.00 14.50 -6.41
CA ALA A 255 5.10 15.32 -7.22
C ALA A 255 3.62 14.89 -7.09
N GLY A 256 3.35 13.73 -6.49
CA GLY A 256 1.99 13.23 -6.26
C GLY A 256 1.94 12.17 -5.16
N PHE A 257 0.79 12.04 -4.51
CA PHE A 257 0.52 11.01 -3.50
C PHE A 257 -0.71 10.17 -3.86
N ILE A 258 -0.62 8.86 -3.68
CA ILE A 258 -1.73 7.91 -3.81
C ILE A 258 -1.85 7.05 -2.54
N PRO A 259 -2.48 7.55 -1.46
CA PRO A 259 -2.80 6.75 -0.30
C PRO A 259 -4.06 5.90 -0.53
N GLU A 260 -3.88 4.58 -0.64
CA GLU A 260 -4.94 3.59 -0.86
C GLU A 260 -5.36 2.96 0.48
N SER A 261 -6.58 3.22 0.94
CA SER A 261 -7.17 2.53 2.09
C SER A 261 -6.39 2.73 3.42
N GLY A 262 -5.75 3.90 3.60
CA GLY A 262 -5.04 4.27 4.84
C GLY A 262 -4.53 5.72 4.81
N ASN A 263 -4.50 6.40 5.96
CA ASN A 263 -4.07 7.80 6.09
C ASN A 263 -3.71 8.16 7.54
N ALA A 264 -3.18 9.37 7.78
CA ALA A 264 -2.66 9.80 9.08
C ALA A 264 -3.74 10.11 10.14
N ILE A 265 -5.01 10.16 9.74
CA ILE A 265 -6.17 10.45 10.62
C ILE A 265 -6.98 9.17 10.88
N GLY A 266 -6.65 8.09 10.18
CA GLY A 266 -7.35 6.82 10.26
C GLY A 266 -6.92 5.95 11.44
N TRP A 267 -7.76 4.94 11.68
CA TRP A 267 -7.56 3.77 12.55
C TRP A 267 -6.36 3.78 13.50
N ALA A 268 -6.55 4.26 14.73
CA ALA A 268 -5.61 4.12 15.84
C ALA A 268 -4.16 4.56 15.55
N LEU A 269 -3.95 5.46 14.57
CA LEU A 269 -2.66 6.05 14.24
C LEU A 269 -2.67 7.57 14.44
N PRO A 270 -1.67 8.15 15.12
CA PRO A 270 -0.47 7.51 15.62
C PRO A 270 -0.60 6.99 17.07
N ASN A 271 0.33 6.13 17.49
CA ASN A 271 0.50 5.75 18.88
C ASN A 271 0.95 6.95 19.72
N SER A 272 0.49 7.03 20.97
CA SER A 272 1.05 7.98 21.94
C SER A 272 2.47 7.58 22.36
N LYS A 273 3.31 8.58 22.71
CA LYS A 273 4.66 8.37 23.26
C LYS A 273 4.66 7.38 24.44
N ASN A 274 3.69 7.54 25.34
CA ASN A 274 3.57 6.70 26.54
C ASN A 274 3.21 5.24 26.22
N PHE A 275 2.32 5.00 25.25
CA PHE A 275 1.95 3.65 24.84
C PHE A 275 3.17 2.90 24.27
N THR A 276 3.87 3.50 23.31
CA THR A 276 5.04 2.86 22.69
C THR A 276 6.21 2.71 23.67
N ALA A 277 6.43 3.68 24.58
CA ALA A 277 7.44 3.54 25.63
C ALA A 277 7.11 2.39 26.60
N THR A 278 5.85 2.23 26.98
CA THR A 278 5.42 1.11 27.84
C THR A 278 5.64 -0.23 27.15
N ALA A 279 5.26 -0.35 25.87
CA ALA A 279 5.49 -1.56 25.09
C ALA A 279 6.99 -1.88 24.97
N TRP A 280 7.83 -0.87 24.69
CA TRP A 280 9.28 -1.02 24.65
C TRP A 280 9.85 -1.55 25.96
N TYR A 281 9.48 -0.96 27.10
CA TYR A 281 10.01 -1.37 28.40
C TYR A 281 9.50 -2.74 28.85
N ASN A 282 8.31 -3.16 28.40
CA ASN A 282 7.82 -4.53 28.63
C ASN A 282 8.71 -5.55 27.91
N VAL A 283 9.04 -5.30 26.63
CA VAL A 283 9.94 -6.16 25.87
C VAL A 283 11.34 -6.16 26.48
N SER A 284 11.91 -4.99 26.75
CA SER A 284 13.27 -4.89 27.29
C SER A 284 13.40 -5.55 28.67
N SER A 285 12.39 -5.41 29.53
CA SER A 285 12.39 -6.05 30.85
C SER A 285 12.34 -7.58 30.72
N SER A 286 11.52 -8.09 29.80
CA SER A 286 11.38 -9.54 29.57
C SER A 286 12.67 -10.20 29.06
N LEU A 287 13.50 -9.44 28.35
CA LEU A 287 14.80 -9.87 27.83
C LEU A 287 15.96 -9.62 28.83
N GLY A 288 15.65 -9.13 30.04
CA GLY A 288 16.66 -8.83 31.04
C GLY A 288 17.49 -7.57 30.77
N CYS A 289 17.05 -6.69 29.85
CA CYS A 289 17.73 -5.45 29.51
C CYS A 289 17.39 -4.26 30.43
N GLY A 290 16.50 -4.45 31.41
CA GLY A 290 15.98 -3.38 32.27
C GLY A 290 14.69 -2.75 31.73
N GLY A 291 14.10 -1.84 32.51
CA GLY A 291 12.78 -1.27 32.25
C GLY A 291 12.74 0.25 32.41
N ALA A 292 11.54 0.81 32.64
CA ALA A 292 11.32 2.26 32.72
C ALA A 292 12.12 2.97 33.84
N SER A 293 12.53 2.25 34.88
CA SER A 293 13.35 2.76 35.98
C SER A 293 14.86 2.57 35.79
N SER A 294 15.28 1.92 34.70
CA SER A 294 16.68 1.67 34.37
C SER A 294 17.29 2.84 33.59
N ASP A 295 18.63 2.92 33.57
CA ASP A 295 19.33 3.89 32.73
C ASP A 295 18.99 3.67 31.24
N PRO A 296 18.47 4.68 30.52
CA PRO A 296 17.94 4.47 29.17
C PRO A 296 19.00 4.09 28.12
N GLU A 297 20.26 4.53 28.27
CA GLU A 297 21.37 4.17 27.38
C GLU A 297 21.80 2.72 27.60
N THR A 298 21.80 2.26 28.85
CA THR A 298 22.06 0.86 29.21
C THR A 298 20.99 -0.06 28.62
N VAL A 299 19.70 0.33 28.71
CA VAL A 299 18.59 -0.43 28.10
C VAL A 299 18.78 -0.50 26.58
N LEU A 300 19.02 0.62 25.91
CA LEU A 300 19.22 0.67 24.46
C LEU A 300 20.41 -0.18 24.01
N SER A 301 21.54 -0.08 24.71
CA SER A 301 22.75 -0.85 24.43
C SER A 301 22.51 -2.35 24.57
N CYS A 302 21.80 -2.79 25.62
CA CYS A 302 21.42 -4.19 25.77
C CYS A 302 20.47 -4.67 24.66
N MET A 303 19.47 -3.87 24.30
CA MET A 303 18.50 -4.20 23.24
C MET A 303 19.18 -4.36 21.86
N ARG A 304 20.24 -3.57 21.59
CA ARG A 304 21.07 -3.73 20.37
C ARG A 304 21.86 -5.03 20.32
N LEU A 305 22.12 -5.67 21.46
CA LEU A 305 22.84 -6.94 21.53
C LEU A 305 21.93 -8.17 21.40
N GLN A 306 20.61 -8.00 21.53
CA GLN A 306 19.66 -9.10 21.45
C GLN A 306 19.57 -9.70 20.03
N ASN A 307 19.11 -10.93 19.91
CA ASN A 307 18.75 -11.48 18.60
C ASN A 307 17.42 -10.85 18.11
N SER A 308 17.29 -10.56 16.82
CA SER A 308 16.04 -9.97 16.27
C SER A 308 14.83 -10.86 16.49
N THR A 309 14.96 -12.18 16.36
CA THR A 309 13.87 -13.12 16.68
C THR A 309 13.48 -13.04 18.15
N ALA A 310 14.45 -12.97 19.07
CA ALA A 310 14.17 -12.83 20.51
C ALA A 310 13.46 -11.51 20.83
N LEU A 311 13.83 -10.40 20.18
CA LEU A 311 13.16 -9.10 20.29
C LEU A 311 11.69 -9.19 19.86
N LEU A 312 11.44 -9.86 18.73
CA LEU A 312 10.11 -9.99 18.16
C LEU A 312 9.22 -10.97 18.94
N ASP A 313 9.78 -12.08 19.44
CA ASP A 313 9.07 -13.08 20.24
C ASP A 313 8.72 -12.58 21.64
N ALA A 314 9.51 -11.63 22.17
CA ALA A 314 9.25 -10.98 23.44
C ALA A 314 8.09 -9.96 23.40
N ILE A 315 7.59 -9.61 22.22
CA ILE A 315 6.40 -8.77 22.07
C ILE A 315 5.18 -9.57 22.55
N PRO A 316 4.35 -9.06 23.47
CA PRO A 316 3.12 -9.75 23.86
C PRO A 316 2.20 -10.00 22.67
N GLU A 317 1.44 -11.08 22.69
CA GLU A 317 0.39 -11.28 21.69
C GLU A 317 -0.74 -10.25 21.90
N THR A 318 -1.36 -9.83 20.80
CA THR A 318 -2.50 -8.92 20.79
C THR A 318 -3.77 -9.68 20.43
N THR A 319 -4.92 -9.19 20.88
CA THR A 319 -6.22 -9.80 20.58
C THR A 319 -7.20 -8.80 19.97
N GLY A 320 -8.22 -9.33 19.27
CA GLY A 320 -9.21 -8.50 18.57
C GLY A 320 -8.57 -7.55 17.55
N THR A 321 -9.20 -6.42 17.28
CA THR A 321 -8.74 -5.46 16.25
C THR A 321 -7.38 -4.82 16.55
N ALA A 322 -6.95 -4.78 17.81
CA ALA A 322 -5.63 -4.27 18.19
C ALA A 322 -4.48 -5.04 17.53
N SER A 323 -4.72 -6.31 17.19
CA SER A 323 -3.67 -7.15 16.60
C SER A 323 -3.31 -6.81 15.16
N ILE A 324 -4.13 -6.04 14.47
CA ILE A 324 -3.86 -5.70 13.07
C ILE A 324 -2.74 -4.64 12.95
N LEU A 325 -2.64 -3.73 13.93
CA LEU A 325 -1.58 -2.73 14.01
C LEU A 325 -0.49 -3.10 15.02
N GLY A 326 -0.82 -3.92 16.03
CA GLY A 326 0.12 -4.34 17.06
C GLY A 326 0.53 -3.21 18.01
N TYR A 327 1.69 -3.37 18.65
CA TYR A 327 2.20 -2.41 19.65
C TYR A 327 3.16 -1.36 19.08
N PHE A 328 3.87 -1.69 17.98
CA PHE A 328 4.96 -0.88 17.46
C PHE A 328 4.65 -0.39 16.06
N GLY A 329 4.31 0.89 15.96
CA GLY A 329 3.98 1.62 14.73
C GLY A 329 4.28 3.11 14.88
N PRO A 330 3.86 3.96 13.92
CA PRO A 330 4.07 5.40 13.96
C PRO A 330 3.70 5.97 15.33
N THR A 331 4.67 6.59 16.00
CA THR A 331 4.54 7.09 17.37
C THR A 331 4.75 8.59 17.35
N GLU A 332 3.89 9.33 18.05
CA GLU A 332 4.04 10.78 18.18
C GLU A 332 5.49 11.16 18.57
N ASP A 333 6.09 12.08 17.81
CA ASP A 333 7.39 12.68 18.12
C ASP A 333 7.42 14.19 17.85
N ASP A 334 6.32 14.75 17.34
CA ASP A 334 6.15 16.14 16.92
C ASP A 334 7.20 16.63 15.89
N LYS A 335 7.82 15.69 15.18
CA LYS A 335 8.83 15.94 14.14
C LYS A 335 8.43 15.32 12.81
N ILE A 336 8.13 14.02 12.83
CA ILE A 336 7.70 13.23 11.67
C ILE A 336 6.23 12.84 11.87
N VAL A 337 5.85 12.52 13.10
CA VAL A 337 4.51 12.05 13.46
C VAL A 337 3.92 13.02 14.49
N PHE A 338 2.79 13.61 14.14
CA PHE A 338 2.10 14.65 14.90
C PHE A 338 0.76 14.14 15.46
N THR A 339 0.19 14.86 16.41
CA THR A 339 -1.15 14.55 16.98
C THR A 339 -2.28 15.39 16.38
N ASN A 340 -1.96 16.47 15.67
CA ASN A 340 -2.94 17.50 15.30
C ASN A 340 -3.21 17.63 13.79
N TYR A 341 -3.20 16.52 13.03
CA TYR A 341 -3.31 16.51 11.56
C TYR A 341 -4.43 17.38 10.96
N PRO A 342 -5.67 17.39 11.48
CA PRO A 342 -6.73 18.25 10.91
C PRO A 342 -6.42 19.74 10.94
N SER A 343 -5.52 20.18 11.83
CA SER A 343 -5.08 21.58 11.96
C SER A 343 -3.73 21.87 11.28
N ARG A 344 -3.07 20.85 10.72
CA ARG A 344 -1.77 21.00 10.06
C ARG A 344 -1.94 21.16 8.56
N SER A 345 -1.05 21.93 7.95
CA SER A 345 -0.92 21.97 6.50
C SER A 345 -0.01 20.83 6.05
N ALA A 346 -0.52 19.94 5.20
CA ALA A 346 0.30 19.00 4.45
C ALA A 346 1.08 19.72 3.34
N ALA A 347 2.03 19.02 2.73
CA ALA A 347 2.74 19.46 1.54
C ALA A 347 1.76 19.85 0.42
N LYS A 348 2.12 20.88 -0.36
CA LYS A 348 1.30 21.37 -1.49
C LYS A 348 1.46 20.47 -2.71
N VAL A 349 1.02 19.23 -2.59
CA VAL A 349 1.21 18.16 -3.57
C VAL A 349 -0.16 17.54 -3.93
N PRO A 350 -0.44 17.31 -5.23
CA PRO A 350 -1.67 16.64 -5.66
C PRO A 350 -1.86 15.25 -5.05
N MET A 351 -3.12 14.84 -4.90
CA MET A 351 -3.45 13.55 -4.28
C MET A 351 -4.58 12.80 -5.00
N LEU A 352 -4.39 11.49 -5.20
CA LEU A 352 -5.44 10.54 -5.54
C LEU A 352 -5.67 9.64 -4.31
N ILE A 353 -6.81 9.76 -3.64
CA ILE A 353 -7.10 9.03 -2.40
C ILE A 353 -8.32 8.13 -2.58
N GLY A 354 -8.35 6.96 -1.92
CA GLY A 354 -9.54 6.11 -2.00
C GLY A 354 -9.53 4.99 -0.98
N SER A 355 -10.65 4.26 -0.95
CA SER A 355 -10.86 3.10 -0.10
C SER A 355 -11.71 2.07 -0.83
N ASN A 356 -11.67 0.83 -0.38
CA ASN A 356 -12.56 -0.21 -0.92
C ASN A 356 -13.95 -0.10 -0.31
N ASN A 357 -14.96 -0.67 -0.97
CA ASN A 357 -16.34 -0.53 -0.53
C ASN A 357 -16.62 -1.31 0.77
N TYR A 358 -15.97 -2.46 0.97
CA TYR A 358 -16.18 -3.32 2.11
C TYR A 358 -14.83 -3.81 2.65
N GLU A 359 -14.02 -2.86 3.10
CA GLU A 359 -12.66 -3.06 3.62
C GLU A 359 -12.60 -4.20 4.65
N VAL A 360 -13.60 -4.24 5.51
CA VAL A 360 -13.72 -5.21 6.60
C VAL A 360 -13.86 -6.67 6.16
N GLY A 361 -14.16 -6.93 4.88
CA GLY A 361 -14.22 -8.28 4.34
C GLY A 361 -12.93 -9.08 4.55
N LEU A 362 -11.76 -8.44 4.48
CA LEU A 362 -10.47 -9.09 4.78
C LEU A 362 -10.40 -9.49 6.24
N PHE A 363 -10.63 -8.53 7.13
CA PHE A 363 -10.47 -8.74 8.56
C PHE A 363 -11.50 -9.76 9.08
N ARG A 364 -12.77 -9.66 8.66
CA ARG A 364 -13.80 -10.65 8.97
C ARG A 364 -13.36 -12.07 8.60
N THR A 365 -12.78 -12.25 7.41
CA THR A 365 -12.25 -13.54 6.96
C THR A 365 -11.07 -13.99 7.84
N GLN A 366 -10.10 -13.10 8.11
CA GLN A 366 -8.92 -13.42 8.94
C GLN A 366 -9.29 -13.78 10.39
N PHE A 367 -10.19 -13.01 11.02
CA PHE A 367 -10.67 -13.32 12.37
C PHE A 367 -11.49 -14.61 12.40
N GLY A 368 -12.29 -14.89 11.36
CA GLY A 368 -12.99 -16.16 11.21
C GLY A 368 -12.03 -17.36 11.20
N ILE A 369 -10.91 -17.27 10.48
CA ILE A 369 -9.86 -18.31 10.46
C ILE A 369 -9.27 -18.52 11.87
N ALA A 370 -9.14 -17.43 12.62
CA ALA A 370 -8.71 -17.42 14.02
C ALA A 370 -9.80 -17.86 15.02
N GLY A 371 -11.00 -18.23 14.56
CA GLY A 371 -12.13 -18.63 15.41
C GLY A 371 -12.80 -17.46 16.16
N ALA A 372 -12.55 -16.22 15.74
CA ALA A 372 -13.13 -15.01 16.31
C ALA A 372 -14.20 -14.43 15.39
N PHE A 373 -15.43 -14.30 15.89
CA PHE A 373 -16.58 -13.82 15.13
C PHE A 373 -17.19 -12.61 15.81
N PHE A 374 -17.55 -11.60 15.01
CA PHE A 374 -18.17 -10.36 15.45
C PHE A 374 -19.46 -10.13 14.65
N SER A 375 -20.38 -9.34 15.21
CA SER A 375 -21.68 -9.05 14.57
C SER A 375 -21.53 -8.10 13.38
N ASP A 376 -22.49 -8.12 12.45
CA ASP A 376 -22.49 -7.19 11.31
C ASP A 376 -22.43 -5.70 11.72
N PRO A 377 -23.18 -5.23 12.76
CA PRO A 377 -23.05 -3.84 13.21
C PRO A 377 -21.65 -3.45 13.68
N PHE A 378 -20.88 -4.40 14.23
CA PHE A 378 -19.48 -4.16 14.57
C PHE A 378 -18.65 -3.92 13.30
N TRP A 379 -18.83 -4.75 12.28
CA TRP A 379 -18.11 -4.62 11.01
C TRP A 379 -18.49 -3.36 10.24
N ASP A 380 -19.77 -2.99 10.22
CA ASP A 380 -20.23 -1.74 9.61
C ASP A 380 -19.57 -0.52 10.28
N THR A 381 -19.56 -0.50 11.61
CA THR A 381 -18.92 0.57 12.39
C THR A 381 -17.42 0.61 12.13
N PHE A 382 -16.75 -0.55 12.14
CA PHE A 382 -15.31 -0.65 11.90
C PHE A 382 -14.93 -0.22 10.47
N ASN A 383 -15.76 -0.54 9.46
CA ASN A 383 -15.55 -0.12 8.07
C ASN A 383 -15.60 1.41 7.93
N LEU A 384 -16.56 2.04 8.61
CA LEU A 384 -16.71 3.50 8.61
C LEU A 384 -15.58 4.18 9.37
N GLN A 385 -15.30 3.74 10.60
CA GLN A 385 -14.31 4.34 11.50
C GLN A 385 -12.89 4.21 10.98
N SER A 386 -12.52 3.05 10.45
CA SER A 386 -11.12 2.74 10.13
C SER A 386 -10.72 3.17 8.72
N PHE A 387 -11.67 3.21 7.77
CA PHE A 387 -11.36 3.38 6.34
C PHE A 387 -12.21 4.44 5.65
N THR A 388 -13.53 4.26 5.58
CA THR A 388 -14.40 5.11 4.73
C THR A 388 -14.34 6.58 5.17
N CYS A 389 -14.58 6.85 6.46
CA CYS A 389 -14.69 8.22 6.96
C CYS A 389 -13.35 8.95 7.03
N PRO A 390 -12.26 8.35 7.53
CA PRO A 390 -10.93 8.98 7.47
C PRO A 390 -10.51 9.35 6.05
N THR A 391 -10.83 8.51 5.04
CA THR A 391 -10.52 8.78 3.63
C THR A 391 -11.25 10.04 3.13
N GLY A 392 -12.54 10.19 3.44
CA GLY A 392 -13.31 11.39 3.08
C GLY A 392 -12.83 12.65 3.81
N ILE A 393 -12.57 12.56 5.11
CA ILE A 393 -12.04 13.66 5.91
C ILE A 393 -10.69 14.12 5.37
N ARG A 394 -9.78 13.18 5.06
CA ARG A 394 -8.47 13.51 4.53
C ARG A 394 -8.54 14.15 3.13
N ALA A 395 -9.45 13.69 2.28
CA ALA A 395 -9.71 14.31 0.98
C ALA A 395 -10.21 15.76 1.13
N ASN A 396 -11.13 16.02 2.07
CA ASN A 396 -11.62 17.36 2.37
C ASN A 396 -10.49 18.29 2.83
N LEU A 397 -9.62 17.82 3.74
CA LEU A 397 -8.46 18.58 4.22
C LEU A 397 -7.49 18.93 3.08
N SER A 398 -7.32 18.03 2.11
CA SER A 398 -6.48 18.29 0.94
C SER A 398 -7.04 19.40 0.06
N VAL A 399 -8.34 19.36 -0.23
CA VAL A 399 -9.03 20.42 -1.00
C VAL A 399 -9.00 21.75 -0.26
N ALA A 400 -9.24 21.73 1.06
CA ALA A 400 -9.16 22.92 1.90
C ALA A 400 -7.76 23.55 1.92
N ALA A 401 -6.70 22.72 1.80
CA ALA A 401 -5.32 23.17 1.64
C ALA A 401 -4.98 23.68 0.22
N GLY A 402 -5.92 23.59 -0.72
CA GLY A 402 -5.75 24.02 -2.11
C GLY A 402 -5.02 23.01 -3.01
N ASN A 403 -4.86 21.76 -2.56
CA ASN A 403 -4.23 20.72 -3.36
C ASN A 403 -5.22 20.15 -4.39
N PRO A 404 -4.81 19.92 -5.65
CA PRO A 404 -5.60 19.13 -6.58
C PRO A 404 -5.84 17.72 -6.01
N THR A 405 -7.10 17.33 -5.86
CA THR A 405 -7.47 16.06 -5.25
C THR A 405 -8.47 15.31 -6.11
N TRP A 406 -8.31 14.00 -6.20
CA TRP A 406 -9.26 13.05 -6.79
C TRP A 406 -9.57 11.98 -5.76
N ARG A 407 -10.81 11.49 -5.79
CA ARG A 407 -11.24 10.45 -4.86
C ARG A 407 -11.92 9.30 -5.59
N TYR A 408 -11.55 8.08 -5.22
CA TYR A 408 -12.23 6.87 -5.69
C TYR A 408 -12.80 6.05 -4.53
N ARG A 409 -13.75 5.18 -4.87
CA ARG A 409 -14.20 4.05 -4.05
C ARG A 409 -14.25 2.81 -4.92
N TYR A 410 -13.62 1.72 -4.51
CA TYR A 410 -13.51 0.50 -5.31
C TYR A 410 -14.59 -0.53 -4.94
N PHE A 411 -15.27 -1.06 -5.95
CA PHE A 411 -16.42 -1.99 -5.81
C PHE A 411 -16.17 -3.37 -6.44
N GLY A 412 -14.98 -3.63 -6.96
CA GLY A 412 -14.73 -4.82 -7.76
C GLY A 412 -14.84 -6.10 -6.93
N VAL A 413 -15.70 -7.02 -7.37
CA VAL A 413 -15.86 -8.36 -6.81
C VAL A 413 -15.76 -9.34 -7.96
N PHE A 414 -14.67 -10.12 -7.98
CA PHE A 414 -14.36 -11.03 -9.09
C PHE A 414 -14.16 -12.46 -8.58
N PRO A 415 -14.57 -13.49 -9.35
CA PRO A 415 -14.51 -14.89 -8.91
C PRO A 415 -13.11 -15.33 -8.47
N ASN A 416 -12.06 -14.88 -9.16
CA ASN A 416 -10.68 -15.24 -8.84
C ASN A 416 -10.04 -14.39 -7.73
N LEU A 417 -10.80 -13.45 -7.13
CA LEU A 417 -10.38 -12.60 -6.02
C LEU A 417 -11.30 -12.72 -4.79
N ALA A 418 -12.31 -13.59 -4.83
CA ALA A 418 -13.26 -13.77 -3.73
C ALA A 418 -12.61 -14.50 -2.56
N ILE A 419 -12.07 -13.78 -1.57
CA ILE A 419 -11.35 -14.43 -0.45
C ILE A 419 -12.26 -15.22 0.49
N SER A 420 -13.52 -14.83 0.59
CA SER A 420 -14.63 -15.58 1.17
C SER A 420 -15.92 -15.20 0.44
N ASP A 421 -16.99 -15.97 0.64
CA ASP A 421 -18.29 -15.72 -0.01
C ASP A 421 -18.89 -14.34 0.36
N GLU A 422 -18.47 -13.78 1.49
CA GLU A 422 -18.99 -12.53 2.06
C GLU A 422 -17.97 -11.38 2.02
N ALA A 423 -16.77 -11.61 1.46
CA ALA A 423 -15.68 -10.63 1.53
C ALA A 423 -15.91 -9.35 0.70
N GLY A 424 -16.82 -9.36 -0.27
CA GLY A 424 -17.10 -8.20 -1.13
C GLY A 424 -15.83 -7.60 -1.75
N ALA A 425 -15.78 -6.27 -1.84
CA ALA A 425 -14.56 -5.52 -2.17
C ALA A 425 -13.74 -5.29 -0.89
N TRP A 426 -13.02 -6.33 -0.48
CA TRP A 426 -12.23 -6.41 0.76
C TRP A 426 -10.97 -5.54 0.75
N HIS A 427 -10.39 -5.28 1.91
CA HIS A 427 -9.17 -4.44 2.04
C HIS A 427 -7.98 -4.98 1.24
N ALA A 428 -7.45 -4.21 0.29
CA ALA A 428 -6.41 -4.60 -0.68
C ALA A 428 -6.90 -5.41 -1.92
N ALA A 429 -8.20 -5.59 -2.11
CA ALA A 429 -8.77 -6.27 -3.30
C ALA A 429 -8.42 -5.61 -4.64
N GLU A 430 -8.08 -4.33 -4.62
CA GLU A 430 -7.65 -3.53 -5.76
C GLU A 430 -6.21 -3.84 -6.18
N LEU A 431 -5.35 -4.39 -5.29
CA LEU A 431 -3.93 -4.56 -5.57
C LEU A 431 -3.64 -5.63 -6.64
N PRO A 432 -4.21 -6.85 -6.58
CA PRO A 432 -3.98 -7.84 -7.64
C PRO A 432 -4.47 -7.36 -9.00
N MET A 433 -5.43 -6.45 -9.03
CA MET A 433 -5.91 -5.78 -10.23
C MET A 433 -4.92 -4.71 -10.69
N LEU A 434 -4.48 -3.83 -9.80
CA LEU A 434 -3.56 -2.74 -10.09
C LEU A 434 -2.20 -3.26 -10.58
N PHE A 435 -1.66 -4.30 -9.96
CA PHE A 435 -0.38 -4.91 -10.36
C PHE A 435 -0.54 -6.02 -11.40
N ASN A 436 -1.78 -6.39 -11.79
CA ASN A 436 -2.07 -7.49 -12.71
C ASN A 436 -1.44 -8.82 -12.26
N THR A 437 -1.61 -9.15 -10.98
CA THR A 437 -1.03 -10.31 -10.29
C THR A 437 -2.09 -11.26 -9.76
N ALA A 438 -3.37 -11.04 -10.09
CA ALA A 438 -4.46 -11.95 -9.72
C ALA A 438 -4.15 -13.41 -10.15
N PRO A 439 -4.48 -14.42 -9.32
CA PRO A 439 -4.22 -15.82 -9.67
C PRO A 439 -4.94 -16.25 -10.96
N ASP A 440 -4.23 -16.92 -11.86
CA ASP A 440 -4.76 -17.36 -13.17
C ASP A 440 -5.54 -18.69 -13.13
N SER A 441 -5.51 -19.40 -12.01
CA SER A 441 -6.20 -20.70 -11.84
C SER A 441 -7.73 -20.62 -12.07
N ILE A 442 -8.32 -19.47 -11.77
CA ILE A 442 -9.68 -19.11 -12.12
C ILE A 442 -9.52 -17.95 -13.10
N PRO A 443 -9.95 -18.11 -14.37
CA PRO A 443 -9.74 -17.08 -15.37
C PRO A 443 -10.37 -15.74 -14.96
N ALA A 444 -9.63 -14.66 -15.18
CA ALA A 444 -10.17 -13.33 -15.03
C ALA A 444 -11.34 -13.10 -15.99
N THR A 445 -12.39 -12.43 -15.52
CA THR A 445 -13.53 -12.06 -16.40
C THR A 445 -13.12 -10.95 -17.37
N GLU A 446 -13.83 -10.80 -18.49
CA GLU A 446 -13.57 -9.70 -19.44
C GLU A 446 -13.68 -8.33 -18.76
N ALA A 447 -14.68 -8.16 -17.88
CA ALA A 447 -14.87 -6.95 -17.09
C ALA A 447 -13.68 -6.69 -16.18
N GLN A 448 -13.19 -7.72 -15.48
CA GLN A 448 -12.00 -7.63 -14.63
C GLN A 448 -10.77 -7.15 -15.41
N VAL A 449 -10.51 -7.75 -16.57
CA VAL A 449 -9.37 -7.35 -17.42
C VAL A 449 -9.52 -5.90 -17.88
N SER A 450 -10.71 -5.50 -18.34
CA SER A 450 -11.00 -4.14 -18.78
C SER A 450 -10.81 -3.10 -17.66
N ILE A 451 -11.32 -3.41 -16.47
CA ILE A 451 -11.22 -2.55 -15.28
C ILE A 451 -9.76 -2.45 -14.81
N GLY A 452 -9.02 -3.56 -14.78
CA GLY A 452 -7.61 -3.56 -14.39
C GLY A 452 -6.77 -2.69 -15.33
N ASN A 453 -6.98 -2.80 -16.64
CA ASN A 453 -6.32 -1.93 -17.62
C ASN A 453 -6.66 -0.45 -17.39
N TYR A 454 -7.93 -0.13 -17.11
CA TYR A 454 -8.37 1.23 -16.83
C TYR A 454 -7.75 1.81 -15.55
N MET A 455 -7.68 1.01 -14.47
CA MET A 455 -7.05 1.43 -13.22
C MET A 455 -5.57 1.73 -13.41
N ARG A 456 -4.82 0.84 -14.07
CA ARG A 456 -3.39 1.08 -14.35
C ARG A 456 -3.18 2.35 -15.18
N GLY A 457 -4.03 2.58 -16.19
CA GLY A 457 -4.02 3.80 -16.97
C GLY A 457 -4.29 5.06 -16.13
N ALA A 458 -5.22 5.00 -15.17
CA ALA A 458 -5.51 6.13 -14.28
C ALA A 458 -4.33 6.44 -13.33
N TRP A 459 -3.73 5.43 -12.69
CA TRP A 459 -2.56 5.61 -11.82
C TRP A 459 -1.37 6.16 -12.61
N ALA A 460 -1.13 5.64 -13.82
CA ALA A 460 -0.09 6.15 -14.71
C ALA A 460 -0.40 7.58 -15.20
N ALA A 461 -1.66 7.90 -15.51
CA ALA A 461 -2.06 9.25 -15.90
C ALA A 461 -1.82 10.25 -14.77
N PHE A 462 -2.16 9.89 -13.53
CA PHE A 462 -1.84 10.69 -12.36
C PHE A 462 -0.33 10.87 -12.21
N ALA A 463 0.47 9.80 -12.27
CA ALA A 463 1.93 9.93 -12.12
C ALA A 463 2.57 10.78 -13.23
N LYS A 464 2.07 10.70 -14.47
CA LYS A 464 2.58 11.46 -15.62
C LYS A 464 2.33 12.96 -15.51
N ASP A 465 1.18 13.35 -14.96
CA ASP A 465 0.77 14.73 -14.72
C ASP A 465 -0.09 14.79 -13.45
N PRO A 466 0.50 14.89 -12.25
CA PRO A 466 -0.26 14.85 -11.00
C PRO A 466 -1.29 15.97 -10.86
N SER A 467 -1.14 17.06 -11.61
CA SER A 467 -2.04 18.23 -11.52
C SER A 467 -3.26 18.13 -12.43
N ASN A 468 -3.18 17.42 -13.56
CA ASN A 468 -4.26 17.38 -14.55
C ASN A 468 -4.44 16.02 -15.26
N GLY A 469 -3.56 15.06 -15.02
CA GLY A 469 -3.53 13.76 -15.70
C GLY A 469 -4.84 13.00 -15.55
N LEU A 470 -5.36 12.93 -14.33
CA LEU A 470 -6.66 12.31 -14.07
C LEU A 470 -7.84 13.07 -14.69
N THR A 471 -7.80 14.41 -14.71
CA THR A 471 -8.82 15.21 -15.42
C THR A 471 -8.81 14.95 -16.93
N LYS A 472 -7.63 14.84 -17.54
CA LYS A 472 -7.48 14.42 -18.94
C LYS A 472 -7.92 12.97 -19.16
N TYR A 473 -7.78 12.12 -18.15
CA TYR A 473 -8.26 10.73 -18.13
C TYR A 473 -9.79 10.62 -17.92
N GLY A 474 -10.48 11.74 -17.69
CA GLY A 474 -11.94 11.80 -17.55
C GLY A 474 -12.43 11.80 -16.09
N TRP A 475 -11.55 11.98 -15.11
CA TRP A 475 -11.94 12.06 -13.70
C TRP A 475 -12.13 13.53 -13.26
N PRO A 476 -13.28 13.88 -12.68
CA PRO A 476 -13.47 15.20 -12.09
C PRO A 476 -12.57 15.36 -10.87
N ARG A 477 -12.12 16.60 -10.61
CA ARG A 477 -11.52 16.91 -9.31
C ARG A 477 -12.57 16.68 -8.22
N TYR A 478 -12.12 16.21 -7.08
CA TYR A 478 -12.96 15.94 -5.91
C TYR A 478 -13.62 17.24 -5.43
N ASP A 479 -14.94 17.20 -5.32
CA ASP A 479 -15.79 18.29 -4.88
C ASP A 479 -17.06 17.71 -4.25
N THR A 480 -17.30 18.02 -2.98
CA THR A 480 -18.42 17.50 -2.21
C THR A 480 -19.78 18.00 -2.67
N SER A 481 -19.84 19.07 -3.47
CA SER A 481 -21.09 19.67 -3.97
C SER A 481 -21.61 19.04 -5.27
N GLN A 482 -20.84 18.16 -5.92
CA GLN A 482 -21.15 17.61 -7.24
C GLN A 482 -20.73 16.14 -7.37
N ASP A 483 -21.09 15.51 -8.49
CA ASP A 483 -20.73 14.11 -8.76
C ASP A 483 -19.24 13.99 -9.07
N SER A 484 -18.43 13.81 -8.01
CA SER A 484 -16.98 13.79 -8.12
C SER A 484 -16.31 12.52 -7.59
N LEU A 485 -17.03 11.65 -6.86
CA LEU A 485 -16.47 10.39 -6.38
C LEU A 485 -16.50 9.36 -7.52
N VAL A 486 -15.35 8.81 -7.84
CA VAL A 486 -15.20 7.78 -8.88
C VAL A 486 -15.48 6.40 -8.31
N ARG A 487 -16.53 5.72 -8.78
CA ARG A 487 -16.87 4.35 -8.36
C ARG A 487 -16.20 3.33 -9.28
N LEU A 488 -14.96 2.96 -8.95
CA LEU A 488 -14.21 1.97 -9.73
C LEU A 488 -14.88 0.60 -9.64
N ALA A 489 -15.01 -0.07 -10.78
CA ALA A 489 -15.57 -1.41 -10.91
C ALA A 489 -17.04 -1.56 -10.46
N TYR A 490 -17.75 -0.45 -10.26
CA TYR A 490 -19.17 -0.49 -9.88
C TYR A 490 -19.99 -1.13 -10.99
N ASP A 491 -20.82 -2.11 -10.62
CA ASP A 491 -21.60 -2.96 -11.53
C ASP A 491 -20.76 -3.63 -12.64
N ASN A 492 -19.48 -3.92 -12.36
CA ASN A 492 -18.53 -4.46 -13.34
C ASN A 492 -18.34 -3.57 -14.59
N ILE A 493 -18.53 -2.25 -14.44
CA ILE A 493 -18.37 -1.29 -15.52
C ILE A 493 -16.99 -0.63 -15.44
N THR A 494 -16.33 -0.55 -16.59
CA THR A 494 -15.09 0.21 -16.78
C THR A 494 -15.38 1.71 -16.95
N GLY A 495 -14.63 2.56 -16.26
CA GLY A 495 -14.77 4.01 -16.36
C GLY A 495 -14.87 4.68 -14.98
N PRO A 496 -15.08 6.01 -14.96
CA PRO A 496 -15.05 6.76 -13.71
C PRO A 496 -16.33 6.61 -12.87
N ASN A 497 -17.48 6.25 -13.47
CA ASN A 497 -18.78 6.07 -12.80
C ASN A 497 -19.01 7.03 -11.59
N LEU A 498 -19.45 8.25 -11.90
CA LEU A 498 -19.46 9.36 -10.95
C LEU A 498 -20.69 9.36 -10.05
N ILE A 499 -20.51 9.84 -8.82
CA ILE A 499 -21.58 10.08 -7.86
C ILE A 499 -21.14 11.14 -6.85
N ASN A 500 -22.11 11.85 -6.27
CA ASN A 500 -21.83 12.77 -5.19
C ASN A 500 -21.23 12.02 -3.97
N PRO A 501 -20.06 12.43 -3.46
CA PRO A 501 -19.40 11.80 -2.31
C PRO A 501 -20.29 11.66 -1.07
N TYR A 502 -21.21 12.60 -0.84
CA TYR A 502 -22.16 12.59 0.28
C TYR A 502 -22.92 11.27 0.41
N ARG A 503 -23.18 10.56 -0.70
CA ARG A 503 -23.87 9.27 -0.69
C ARG A 503 -23.16 8.18 0.10
N TYR A 504 -21.85 8.29 0.25
CA TYR A 504 -21.03 7.33 0.98
C TYR A 504 -20.44 7.89 2.27
N ASP A 505 -20.51 9.21 2.46
CA ASP A 505 -19.97 9.90 3.63
C ASP A 505 -21.05 10.38 4.61
N ALA A 506 -22.34 10.23 4.27
CA ALA A 506 -23.45 10.75 5.08
C ALA A 506 -23.39 10.28 6.55
N ASP A 507 -22.97 9.05 6.79
CA ASP A 507 -22.88 8.49 8.14
C ASP A 507 -21.63 8.95 8.90
N CYS A 508 -20.66 9.59 8.24
CA CYS A 508 -19.40 9.98 8.88
C CYS A 508 -19.54 11.07 9.94
N VAL A 509 -20.61 11.86 9.93
CA VAL A 509 -20.91 12.81 11.02
C VAL A 509 -21.27 12.11 12.34
N PHE A 510 -21.69 10.85 12.28
CA PHE A 510 -22.07 10.05 13.46
C PHE A 510 -20.95 9.12 13.93
N VAL A 511 -19.80 9.17 13.26
CA VAL A 511 -18.69 8.24 13.45
C VAL A 511 -17.51 8.97 14.09
N ASN A 512 -17.09 8.52 15.28
CA ASN A 512 -15.84 9.01 15.86
C ASN A 512 -14.64 8.44 15.09
N VAL A 513 -13.91 9.31 14.41
CA VAL A 513 -12.71 8.97 13.63
C VAL A 513 -11.40 9.34 14.34
N SER A 514 -11.42 9.78 15.60
CA SER A 514 -10.19 10.25 16.28
C SER A 514 -9.23 9.09 16.56
N SER A 515 -7.95 9.26 16.24
CA SER A 515 -6.92 8.29 16.56
C SER A 515 -6.34 8.40 17.97
N THR A 516 -6.49 9.53 18.67
CA THR A 516 -5.95 9.68 20.05
C THR A 516 -6.70 10.62 20.99
N ASP A 517 -7.83 11.24 20.59
CA ASP A 517 -8.51 12.21 21.46
C ASP A 517 -10.04 12.22 21.30
N SER A 518 -10.74 11.69 22.29
CA SER A 518 -12.21 11.80 22.39
C SER A 518 -12.69 13.22 22.75
N THR A 519 -11.78 14.17 22.96
CA THR A 519 -12.08 15.58 23.30
C THR A 519 -11.87 16.56 22.14
N VAL A 520 -11.27 16.14 21.03
CA VAL A 520 -11.19 16.94 19.80
C VAL A 520 -12.48 16.75 19.03
N ALA A 521 -13.25 17.83 18.90
CA ALA A 521 -14.43 17.86 18.03
C ALA A 521 -14.02 17.36 16.63
N THR A 522 -14.73 16.34 16.13
CA THR A 522 -14.69 16.00 14.71
C THR A 522 -14.92 17.30 13.93
N PRO A 523 -14.13 17.60 12.88
CA PRO A 523 -14.44 18.72 12.01
C PRO A 523 -15.89 18.55 11.57
N GLU A 524 -16.74 19.50 11.95
CA GLU A 524 -18.12 19.55 11.47
C GLU A 524 -18.01 19.53 9.94
N LEU A 525 -18.50 18.46 9.32
CA LEU A 525 -18.64 18.45 7.87
C LEU A 525 -19.53 19.67 7.56
N PRO A 526 -19.10 20.58 6.65
CA PRO A 526 -19.87 21.78 6.38
C PRO A 526 -21.33 21.40 6.08
N ASP A 527 -22.29 22.19 6.57
CA ASP A 527 -23.68 22.05 6.16
C ASP A 527 -23.78 22.42 4.67
N LEU A 528 -23.71 21.39 3.82
CA LEU A 528 -23.68 21.53 2.36
C LEU A 528 -25.08 21.64 1.73
N GLY A 529 -26.11 21.88 2.55
CA GLY A 529 -27.46 22.19 2.08
C GLY A 529 -28.24 20.94 1.66
N ALA A 530 -29.16 20.51 2.52
CA ALA A 530 -30.19 19.50 2.24
C ALA A 530 -31.19 19.88 1.11
N GLY A 531 -30.89 20.90 0.29
CA GLY A 531 -31.75 21.45 -0.75
C GLY A 531 -31.49 20.93 -2.16
N VAL A 532 -30.43 20.14 -2.39
CA VAL A 532 -30.17 19.57 -3.73
C VAL A 532 -31.01 18.31 -3.90
N THR A 533 -32.16 18.47 -4.54
CA THR A 533 -32.99 17.35 -4.97
C THR A 533 -32.20 16.52 -5.99
N PRO A 534 -31.95 15.22 -5.76
CA PRO A 534 -31.27 14.39 -6.74
C PRO A 534 -32.14 14.27 -7.99
N THR A 535 -31.69 14.79 -9.13
CA THR A 535 -32.25 14.41 -10.43
C THR A 535 -31.82 12.98 -10.75
N ALA A 536 -32.49 12.01 -10.13
CA ALA A 536 -32.40 10.60 -10.50
C ALA A 536 -33.17 10.38 -11.81
N GLY A 537 -32.51 10.65 -12.94
CA GLY A 537 -32.93 10.14 -14.25
C GLY A 537 -32.44 8.71 -14.41
N GLY A 538 -33.11 7.75 -13.77
CA GLY A 538 -32.80 6.33 -13.88
C GLY A 538 -33.86 5.50 -13.17
N SER A 539 -34.70 4.83 -13.97
CA SER A 539 -35.87 4.08 -13.53
C SER A 539 -35.55 3.08 -12.42
N SER A 540 -36.17 3.25 -11.26
CA SER A 540 -36.26 2.23 -10.21
C SER A 540 -37.13 1.07 -10.70
N ALA A 541 -36.52 -0.09 -10.96
CA ALA A 541 -37.27 -1.34 -11.03
C ALA A 541 -37.40 -1.89 -9.60
N THR A 542 -38.57 -1.70 -9.02
CA THR A 542 -39.02 -2.31 -7.77
C THR A 542 -39.07 -3.83 -7.94
N ALA A 543 -38.26 -4.58 -7.20
CA ALA A 543 -38.38 -6.03 -7.11
C ALA A 543 -39.43 -6.40 -6.05
N THR A 544 -40.57 -6.90 -6.51
CA THR A 544 -41.61 -7.52 -5.66
C THR A 544 -41.21 -8.97 -5.36
N PRO A 545 -41.38 -9.48 -4.13
CA PRO A 545 -41.05 -10.87 -3.81
C PRO A 545 -42.19 -11.80 -4.24
N THR A 546 -41.92 -12.72 -5.16
CA THR A 546 -42.82 -13.84 -5.43
C THR A 546 -42.27 -15.11 -4.81
N SER A 547 -43.03 -15.63 -3.83
CA SER A 547 -42.92 -16.99 -3.32
C SER A 547 -43.30 -17.99 -4.42
N GLY A 548 -42.40 -18.92 -4.71
CA GLY A 548 -42.62 -20.01 -5.66
C GLY A 548 -41.93 -21.27 -5.17
N SER A 549 -42.70 -22.19 -4.59
CA SER A 549 -42.26 -23.54 -4.25
C SER A 549 -41.99 -24.33 -5.53
N SER A 550 -40.80 -24.92 -5.67
CA SER A 550 -40.59 -26.02 -6.60
C SER A 550 -39.64 -27.05 -6.00
N SER A 551 -40.20 -28.23 -5.76
CA SER A 551 -39.57 -29.48 -5.36
C SER A 551 -38.49 -29.93 -6.35
N VAL A 552 -37.31 -30.29 -5.83
CA VAL A 552 -36.26 -30.99 -6.57
C VAL A 552 -36.29 -32.48 -6.18
N PRO A 553 -36.36 -33.44 -7.12
CA PRO A 553 -36.26 -34.85 -6.82
C PRO A 553 -34.80 -35.31 -6.71
N SER A 554 -34.56 -36.23 -5.78
CA SER A 554 -33.33 -36.96 -5.56
C SER A 554 -32.93 -37.85 -6.74
N THR A 555 -31.67 -37.81 -7.16
CA THR A 555 -31.02 -38.93 -7.86
C THR A 555 -29.57 -39.12 -7.43
N THR A 556 -29.18 -40.38 -7.49
CA THR A 556 -28.08 -41.11 -6.86
C THR A 556 -26.67 -40.87 -7.43
N SER A 557 -25.70 -41.30 -6.62
CA SER A 557 -24.25 -41.34 -6.82
C SER A 557 -23.75 -42.11 -8.05
N ALA A 558 -22.60 -41.69 -8.58
CA ALA A 558 -21.51 -42.57 -9.05
C ALA A 558 -20.23 -41.76 -9.38
N GLY A 559 -19.07 -42.28 -8.95
CA GLY A 559 -17.83 -42.18 -9.72
C GLY A 559 -16.82 -41.09 -9.37
N ASN A 560 -16.01 -41.35 -8.34
CA ASN A 560 -14.74 -40.65 -8.06
C ASN A 560 -13.69 -41.00 -9.15
N PRO A 561 -12.83 -40.06 -9.55
CA PRO A 561 -11.40 -40.38 -9.56
C PRO A 561 -10.63 -39.35 -8.73
N THR A 562 -9.96 -39.89 -7.71
CA THR A 562 -9.01 -39.22 -6.83
C THR A 562 -7.89 -38.54 -7.63
N ALA A 563 -7.96 -37.21 -7.75
CA ALA A 563 -6.78 -36.37 -7.93
C ALA A 563 -6.27 -35.99 -6.52
N LYS A 564 -5.16 -36.59 -6.10
CA LYS A 564 -4.43 -36.17 -4.90
C LYS A 564 -3.85 -34.78 -5.19
N ILE A 565 -4.49 -33.74 -4.69
CA ILE A 565 -3.89 -32.41 -4.59
C ILE A 565 -3.13 -32.38 -3.27
N GLU A 566 -1.80 -32.54 -3.34
CA GLU A 566 -0.92 -32.25 -2.20
C GLU A 566 -0.90 -30.73 -1.99
N ALA A 567 -1.84 -30.22 -1.20
CA ALA A 567 -1.88 -28.83 -0.77
C ALA A 567 -0.84 -28.61 0.33
N GLY A 568 0.36 -28.19 -0.04
CA GLY A 568 1.32 -27.58 0.89
C GLY A 568 0.86 -26.18 1.26
N ILE A 569 0.19 -26.04 2.40
CA ILE A 569 -0.38 -24.78 2.90
C ILE A 569 0.61 -24.11 3.85
N TRP A 570 1.19 -22.98 3.44
CA TRP A 570 1.78 -21.99 4.34
C TRP A 570 1.32 -20.60 3.88
N VAL A 571 0.39 -19.99 4.62
CA VAL A 571 -0.19 -18.67 4.35
C VAL A 571 0.53 -17.66 5.22
N GLY A 572 1.29 -16.76 4.59
CA GLY A 572 2.02 -15.70 5.27
C GLY A 572 1.61 -14.31 4.77
N LEU A 573 0.42 -13.80 5.15
CA LEU A 573 0.26 -12.36 5.27
C LEU A 573 -0.56 -11.97 6.51
N ALA A 574 0.14 -11.26 7.41
CA ALA A 574 -0.30 -10.46 8.57
C ALA A 574 -1.43 -11.06 9.42
N ALA A 575 -1.10 -11.89 10.43
CA ALA A 575 -0.76 -11.50 11.81
C ALA A 575 -1.98 -10.97 12.58
N VAL A 576 -2.72 -11.88 13.27
CA VAL A 576 -3.78 -11.64 14.29
C VAL A 576 -4.37 -13.00 14.78
N VAL A 577 -4.20 -13.35 16.09
CA VAL A 577 -5.16 -14.09 17.00
C VAL A 577 -5.36 -15.62 16.80
N LEU A 578 -5.47 -16.56 17.78
CA LEU A 578 -5.55 -16.60 19.26
C LEU A 578 -5.08 -17.97 19.83
N ALA A 579 -4.73 -17.99 21.12
CA ALA A 579 -4.32 -19.13 21.94
C ALA A 579 -5.48 -19.86 22.67
N GLY A 580 -5.24 -21.10 23.12
CA GLY A 580 -6.05 -21.82 24.09
C GLY A 580 -5.43 -23.17 24.50
N SER A 581 -5.08 -23.29 25.78
CA SER A 581 -4.34 -24.37 26.44
C SER A 581 -5.08 -25.72 26.45
N LEU A 582 -4.33 -26.82 26.36
CA LEU A 582 -4.20 -27.85 27.40
C LEU A 582 -2.96 -28.73 27.16
#